data_AF-A0A2U3N4K2-F1
#
_entry.id   AF-A0A2U3N4K2-F1
#
_cell.length_a   1.000
_cell.length_b   1.000
_cell.length_c   1.000
_cell.angle_alpha   90.00
_cell.angle_beta   90.00
_cell.angle_gamma   90.00
#
_symmetry.space_group_name_H-M   'P 1'
#
loop_
_entity.id
_entity.type
_entity.pdbx_description
1 polymer ?
#
loop_
_entity_poly.entity_id
_entity_poly.type
_entity_poly.pdbx_seq_one_letter_code
_entity_poly.pdbx_strand_id
1 'polypeptide(L)'
;MYDFTEIFCIVDDFFKKFEPIYWQFLKQENKRQRIRQATLSLSEIVAISIYYKTSQVHNFKMFFNLLCQFESKLFKDLPCYKNLIILINQHQLAIHALLYALSQEDESSYLWIDSTPLPVCKNKRIPKGHHALDEIASRGKSTMGWFYGCKLHLLMNQEGEIVNSDLSNGHIADLKKVEDLVNGLSATVYGDRGYISQPLKETLKEQGIDLMTYPRKKYESDLIAIF
;
A
#
# COMPACT_ATOMS: atom_id res chain seq x y z
N MET A 1 13.41 5.09 -16.61
CA MET A 1 12.94 6.12 -15.66
C MET A 1 11.61 6.58 -16.20
N TYR A 2 10.52 6.47 -15.43
CA TYR A 2 9.20 6.91 -15.89
C TYR A 2 9.23 8.42 -16.12
N ASP A 3 8.61 8.88 -17.21
CA ASP A 3 8.48 10.29 -17.50
C ASP A 3 7.46 10.93 -16.54
N PHE A 4 7.74 12.15 -16.06
CA PHE A 4 6.82 12.86 -15.18
C PHE A 4 5.49 13.12 -15.87
N THR A 5 5.50 13.45 -17.17
CA THR A 5 4.28 13.73 -17.94
C THR A 5 3.37 12.51 -17.99
N GLU A 6 3.93 11.32 -18.21
CA GLU A 6 3.18 10.07 -18.24
C GLU A 6 2.51 9.77 -16.89
N ILE A 7 3.28 9.87 -15.80
CA ILE A 7 2.75 9.73 -14.44
C ILE A 7 1.64 10.77 -14.20
N PHE A 8 1.89 12.03 -14.57
CA PHE A 8 0.94 13.10 -14.37
C PHE A 8 -0.36 12.86 -15.15
N CYS A 9 -0.30 12.44 -16.40
CA CYS A 9 -1.50 12.16 -17.20
C CYS A 9 -2.37 11.07 -16.57
N ILE A 10 -1.78 9.95 -16.13
CA ILE A 10 -2.52 8.86 -15.46
C ILE A 10 -3.19 9.38 -14.18
N VAL A 11 -2.42 10.09 -13.35
CA VAL A 11 -2.90 10.66 -12.09
C VAL A 11 -4.01 11.68 -12.34
N ASP A 12 -3.83 12.57 -13.31
CA ASP A 12 -4.76 13.65 -13.61
C ASP A 12 -6.08 13.13 -14.19
N ASP A 13 -6.04 12.13 -15.06
CA ASP A 13 -7.26 11.52 -15.62
C ASP A 13 -8.11 10.83 -14.55
N PHE A 14 -7.48 10.25 -13.52
CA PHE A 14 -8.18 9.76 -12.34
C PHE A 14 -8.81 10.92 -11.54
N PHE A 15 -8.03 11.95 -11.19
CA PHE A 15 -8.52 13.04 -10.34
C PHE A 15 -9.54 13.94 -11.01
N LYS A 16 -9.55 14.08 -12.34
CA LYS A 16 -10.63 14.75 -13.08
C LYS A 16 -12.02 14.21 -12.73
N LYS A 17 -12.11 12.90 -12.43
CA LYS A 17 -13.36 12.23 -12.03
C LYS A 17 -13.52 12.15 -10.51
N PHE A 18 -12.43 11.84 -9.80
CA PHE A 18 -12.49 11.50 -8.37
C PHE A 18 -12.39 12.69 -7.42
N GLU A 19 -11.76 13.80 -7.83
CA GLU A 19 -11.47 14.94 -6.96
C GLU A 19 -12.73 15.54 -6.27
N PRO A 20 -13.89 15.70 -6.92
CA PRO A 20 -15.10 16.18 -6.24
C PRO A 20 -15.55 15.28 -5.07
N ILE A 21 -15.50 13.96 -5.27
CA ILE A 21 -15.87 12.94 -4.27
C ILE A 21 -14.90 13.01 -3.10
N TYR A 22 -13.60 13.08 -3.39
CA TYR A 22 -12.54 13.20 -2.39
C TYR A 22 -12.74 14.42 -1.48
N TRP A 23 -13.02 15.59 -2.06
CA TRP A 23 -13.25 16.81 -1.27
C TRP A 23 -14.53 16.76 -0.45
N GLN A 24 -15.58 16.12 -0.96
CA GLN A 24 -16.82 15.92 -0.20
C GLN A 24 -16.59 15.03 1.01
N PHE A 25 -15.89 13.91 0.84
CA PHE A 25 -15.51 13.00 1.93
C PHE A 25 -14.71 13.74 3.02
N LEU A 26 -13.69 14.51 2.64
CA LEU A 26 -12.87 15.26 3.62
C LEU A 26 -13.66 16.31 4.43
N LYS A 27 -14.72 16.89 3.85
CA LYS A 27 -15.63 17.81 4.55
C LYS A 27 -16.50 17.07 5.56
N GLN A 28 -17.06 15.93 5.17
CA GLN A 28 -17.96 15.12 6.01
C GLN A 28 -17.24 14.56 7.23
N GLU A 29 -16.01 14.07 7.05
CA GLU A 29 -15.17 13.53 8.12
C GLU A 29 -14.64 14.61 9.09
N ASN A 30 -15.09 15.87 8.97
CA ASN A 30 -14.56 17.04 9.69
C ASN A 30 -13.04 17.23 9.59
N LYS A 31 -12.36 16.50 8.71
CA LYS A 31 -10.92 16.63 8.47
C LYS A 31 -10.58 17.95 7.81
N ARG A 32 -11.54 18.62 7.15
CA ARG A 32 -11.32 19.95 6.56
C ARG A 32 -12.59 20.80 6.46
N GLN A 33 -12.62 21.89 7.22
CA GLN A 33 -13.71 22.88 7.17
C GLN A 33 -13.54 23.93 6.06
N ARG A 34 -12.32 24.15 5.55
CA ARG A 34 -12.03 25.16 4.52
C ARG A 34 -11.18 24.61 3.38
N ILE A 35 -11.72 24.68 2.16
CA ILE A 35 -10.94 24.49 0.92
C ILE A 35 -10.31 25.84 0.58
N ARG A 36 -8.97 25.87 0.48
CA ARG A 36 -8.21 27.00 -0.05
C ARG A 36 -7.49 26.51 -1.28
N GLN A 37 -7.47 27.32 -2.33
CA GLN A 37 -6.70 27.02 -3.53
C GLN A 37 -5.22 26.97 -3.15
N ALA A 38 -4.63 25.79 -3.29
CA ALA A 38 -3.19 25.59 -3.13
C ALA A 38 -2.48 25.99 -4.43
N THR A 39 -1.16 26.22 -4.35
CA THR A 39 -0.34 26.52 -5.53
C THR A 39 -0.21 25.32 -6.46
N LEU A 40 -0.32 24.11 -5.91
CA LEU A 40 -0.37 22.85 -6.65
C LEU A 40 -1.78 22.25 -6.58
N SER A 41 -2.22 21.72 -7.70
CA SER A 41 -3.39 20.83 -7.82
C SER A 41 -3.17 19.51 -7.08
N LEU A 42 -4.26 18.78 -6.84
CA LEU A 42 -4.18 17.45 -6.23
C LEU A 42 -3.39 16.47 -7.11
N SER A 43 -3.59 16.53 -8.43
CA SER A 43 -2.85 15.74 -9.41
C SER A 43 -1.35 15.98 -9.32
N GLU A 44 -0.89 17.24 -9.25
CA GLU A 44 0.52 17.57 -9.12
C GLU A 44 1.12 17.03 -7.81
N ILE A 45 0.41 17.17 -6.69
CA ILE A 45 0.89 16.69 -5.38
C ILE A 45 1.09 15.17 -5.39
N VAL A 46 0.13 14.42 -5.96
CA VAL A 46 0.20 12.96 -6.04
C VAL A 46 1.26 12.53 -7.04
N ALA A 47 1.33 13.15 -8.23
CA ALA A 47 2.33 12.85 -9.25
C ALA A 47 3.76 13.08 -8.74
N ILE A 48 4.04 14.18 -8.03
CA ILE A 48 5.34 14.44 -7.40
C ILE A 48 5.71 13.33 -6.39
N SER A 49 4.72 12.87 -5.61
CA SER A 49 4.94 11.82 -4.60
C SER A 49 5.32 10.48 -5.23
N ILE A 50 4.67 10.11 -6.34
CA ILE A 50 4.97 8.91 -7.11
C ILE A 50 6.31 9.07 -7.82
N TYR A 51 6.54 10.22 -8.47
CA TYR A 51 7.76 10.50 -9.21
C TYR A 51 9.01 10.40 -8.32
N TYR A 52 8.93 10.88 -7.07
CA TYR A 52 9.99 10.68 -6.08
C TYR A 52 10.34 9.21 -5.87
N LYS A 53 9.33 8.34 -5.78
CA LYS A 53 9.56 6.90 -5.55
C LYS A 53 10.14 6.22 -6.78
N THR A 54 9.74 6.65 -7.98
CA THR A 54 10.28 6.11 -9.23
C THR A 54 11.64 6.69 -9.61
N SER A 55 12.06 7.83 -9.04
CA SER A 55 13.33 8.49 -9.35
C SER A 55 14.55 7.82 -8.72
N GLN A 56 14.37 6.81 -7.86
CA GLN A 56 15.43 6.10 -7.12
C GLN A 56 16.27 7.00 -6.19
N VAL A 57 15.83 8.23 -5.94
CA VAL A 57 16.51 9.14 -5.01
C VAL A 57 16.09 8.80 -3.59
N HIS A 58 17.04 8.42 -2.74
CA HIS A 58 16.72 7.96 -1.38
C HIS A 58 16.25 9.07 -0.42
N ASN A 59 16.54 10.33 -0.74
CA ASN A 59 16.26 11.47 0.13
C ASN A 59 15.36 12.49 -0.57
N PHE A 60 14.17 12.71 0.00
CA PHE A 60 13.19 13.65 -0.55
C PHE A 60 13.73 15.08 -0.68
N LYS A 61 14.63 15.52 0.21
CA LYS A 61 15.26 16.84 0.12
C LYS A 61 16.17 16.96 -1.10
N MET A 62 16.91 15.91 -1.44
CA MET A 62 17.71 15.89 -2.66
C MET A 62 16.81 15.88 -3.89
N PHE A 63 15.77 15.03 -3.89
CA PHE A 63 14.77 15.00 -4.96
C PHE A 63 14.12 16.38 -5.17
N PHE A 64 13.70 17.05 -4.11
CA PHE A 64 13.13 18.39 -4.18
C PHE A 64 14.08 19.41 -4.81
N ASN A 65 15.37 19.36 -4.47
CA ASN A 65 16.36 20.24 -5.09
C ASN A 65 16.52 19.95 -6.59
N LEU A 66 16.51 18.68 -7.00
CA LEU A 66 16.54 18.28 -8.40
C LEU A 66 15.28 18.75 -9.14
N LEU A 67 14.11 18.62 -8.52
CA LEU A 67 12.84 19.10 -9.05
C LEU A 67 12.89 20.63 -9.29
N CYS A 68 13.39 21.39 -8.32
CA CYS A 68 13.59 22.84 -8.48
C CYS A 68 14.58 23.19 -9.60
N GLN A 69 15.64 22.39 -9.76
CA GLN A 69 16.71 22.69 -10.71
C GLN A 69 16.33 22.34 -12.15
N PHE A 70 15.72 21.17 -12.36
CA PHE A 70 15.52 20.60 -13.70
C PHE A 70 14.06 20.70 -14.17
N GLU A 71 13.10 20.66 -13.26
CA GLU A 71 11.67 20.57 -13.57
C GLU A 71 10.88 21.80 -13.14
N SER A 72 11.55 22.90 -12.79
CA SER A 72 10.88 24.14 -12.36
C SER A 72 9.91 24.69 -13.40
N LYS A 73 10.10 24.37 -14.68
CA LYS A 73 9.22 24.79 -15.78
C LYS A 73 7.89 24.02 -15.81
N LEU A 74 7.82 22.85 -15.20
CA LEU A 74 6.61 22.03 -15.17
C LEU A 74 5.57 22.58 -14.18
N PHE A 75 6.01 23.42 -13.24
CA PHE A 75 5.16 23.95 -12.18
C PHE A 75 5.12 25.47 -12.28
N LYS A 76 3.92 26.06 -12.18
CA LYS A 76 3.78 27.53 -12.20
C LYS A 76 4.47 28.18 -11.01
N ASP A 77 4.25 27.63 -9.81
CA ASP A 77 4.87 28.06 -8.55
C ASP A 77 5.04 26.86 -7.60
N LEU A 78 6.26 26.34 -7.46
CA LEU A 78 6.53 25.24 -6.54
C LEU A 78 6.59 25.75 -5.08
N PRO A 79 5.83 25.15 -4.15
CA PRO A 79 5.89 25.55 -2.75
C PRO A 79 7.24 25.19 -2.13
N CYS A 80 7.59 25.86 -1.03
CA CYS A 80 8.81 25.52 -0.30
C CYS A 80 8.76 24.07 0.22
N TYR A 81 9.93 23.46 0.40
CA TYR A 81 10.09 22.07 0.86
C TYR A 81 9.13 21.69 2.00
N LYS A 82 9.05 22.53 3.03
CA LYS A 82 8.19 22.28 4.21
C LYS A 82 6.71 22.19 3.83
N ASN A 83 6.23 23.12 2.99
CA ASN A 83 4.85 23.15 2.55
C ASN A 83 4.52 21.99 1.63
N LEU A 84 5.46 21.58 0.75
CA LEU A 84 5.29 20.41 -0.10
C LEU A 84 5.12 19.12 0.74
N ILE A 85 5.95 18.92 1.77
CA ILE A 85 5.82 17.78 2.68
C ILE A 85 4.46 17.78 3.39
N ILE A 86 3.99 18.95 3.84
CA ILE A 86 2.67 19.08 4.47
C ILE A 86 1.56 18.67 3.48
N LEU A 87 1.62 19.14 2.24
CA LEU A 87 0.65 18.81 1.20
C LEU A 87 0.63 17.31 0.90
N ILE A 88 1.79 16.68 0.71
CA ILE A 88 1.91 15.24 0.45
C ILE A 88 1.34 14.43 1.62
N ASN A 89 1.70 14.78 2.86
CA ASN A 89 1.19 14.09 4.05
C ASN A 89 -0.31 14.28 4.24
N GLN A 90 -0.83 15.47 3.92
CA GLN A 90 -2.26 15.76 4.00
C GLN A 90 -3.08 14.94 3.01
N HIS A 91 -2.51 14.61 1.85
CA HIS A 91 -3.19 13.96 0.74
C HIS A 91 -2.81 12.48 0.56
N GLN A 92 -2.29 11.81 1.60
CA GLN A 92 -1.98 10.36 1.55
C GLN A 92 -3.20 9.50 1.17
N LEU A 93 -4.40 9.87 1.62
CA LEU A 93 -5.63 9.17 1.25
C LEU A 93 -5.92 9.25 -0.25
N ALA A 94 -5.52 10.34 -0.92
CA ALA A 94 -5.69 10.48 -2.36
C ALA A 94 -4.78 9.51 -3.12
N ILE A 95 -3.53 9.32 -2.63
CA ILE A 95 -2.60 8.31 -3.16
C ILE A 95 -3.18 6.91 -2.97
N HIS A 96 -3.75 6.63 -1.79
CA HIS A 96 -4.38 5.34 -1.52
C HIS A 96 -5.61 5.07 -2.42
N ALA A 97 -6.44 6.09 -2.66
CA ALA A 97 -7.58 5.97 -3.56
C ALA A 97 -7.14 5.70 -5.01
N LEU A 98 -6.04 6.32 -5.47
CA LEU A 98 -5.47 6.03 -6.78
C LEU A 98 -4.93 4.59 -6.84
N LEU A 99 -4.17 4.15 -5.83
CA LEU A 99 -3.70 2.76 -5.76
C LEU A 99 -4.86 1.78 -5.84
N TYR A 100 -5.91 2.02 -5.06
CA TYR A 100 -7.12 1.20 -5.07
C TYR A 100 -7.80 1.21 -6.45
N ALA A 101 -7.91 2.36 -7.11
CA ALA A 101 -8.52 2.43 -8.44
C ALA A 101 -7.71 1.69 -9.50
N LEU A 102 -6.39 1.64 -9.38
CA LEU A 102 -5.49 0.91 -10.28
C LEU A 102 -5.47 -0.59 -10.02
N SER A 103 -5.92 -1.06 -8.84
CA SER A 103 -5.95 -2.47 -8.48
C SER A 103 -7.29 -3.16 -8.78
N GLN A 104 -8.29 -2.41 -9.24
CA GLN A 104 -9.61 -2.93 -9.60
C GLN A 104 -9.56 -3.36 -11.06
N GLU A 105 -10.12 -4.53 -11.37
CA GLU A 105 -10.11 -5.23 -12.68
C GLU A 105 -9.05 -6.33 -12.82
N ASP A 106 -8.96 -7.21 -11.82
CA ASP A 106 -8.22 -8.46 -11.96
C ASP A 106 -9.17 -9.67 -12.07
N GLU A 107 -9.16 -10.34 -13.22
CA GLU A 107 -9.86 -11.60 -13.49
C GLU A 107 -8.92 -12.83 -13.42
N SER A 108 -7.72 -12.66 -12.87
CA SER A 108 -6.70 -13.70 -12.78
C SER A 108 -7.19 -14.85 -11.93
N SER A 109 -7.05 -16.05 -12.49
CA SER A 109 -7.40 -17.28 -11.79
C SER A 109 -6.39 -17.67 -10.71
N TYR A 110 -5.21 -17.03 -10.66
CA TYR A 110 -4.11 -17.38 -9.77
C TYR A 110 -3.50 -16.14 -9.13
N LEU A 111 -3.46 -16.13 -7.80
CA LEU A 111 -2.98 -15.01 -7.01
C LEU A 111 -1.95 -15.47 -5.98
N TRP A 112 -1.06 -14.58 -5.55
CA TRP A 112 -0.08 -14.81 -4.48
C TRP A 112 -0.33 -13.86 -3.33
N ILE A 113 -0.34 -14.41 -2.12
CA ILE A 113 -0.48 -13.66 -0.89
C ILE A 113 0.81 -13.72 -0.07
N ASP A 114 1.30 -12.54 0.34
CA ASP A 114 2.39 -12.44 1.30
C ASP A 114 2.25 -11.20 2.19
N SER A 115 2.88 -11.25 3.36
CA SER A 115 2.92 -10.12 4.29
C SER A 115 4.36 -9.68 4.53
N THR A 116 4.59 -8.37 4.49
CA THR A 116 5.88 -7.76 4.76
C THR A 116 5.81 -6.86 6.00
N PRO A 117 6.68 -7.04 7.00
CA PRO A 117 6.73 -6.13 8.14
C PRO A 117 7.26 -4.76 7.71
N LEU A 118 6.56 -3.70 8.11
CA LEU A 118 6.96 -2.30 7.91
C LEU A 118 7.39 -1.70 9.26
N PRO A 119 8.69 -1.85 9.64
CA PRO A 119 9.19 -1.31 10.90
C PRO A 119 9.25 0.21 10.87
N VAL A 120 8.60 0.86 11.83
CA VAL A 120 8.57 2.33 11.93
C VAL A 120 9.77 2.87 12.71
N CYS A 121 10.26 2.10 13.68
CA CYS A 121 11.50 2.41 14.39
C CYS A 121 12.18 1.14 14.93
N LYS A 122 13.42 1.28 15.39
CA LYS A 122 14.13 0.20 16.10
C LYS A 122 13.49 -0.04 17.46
N ASN A 123 13.39 -1.29 17.91
CA ASN A 123 12.74 -1.64 19.19
C ASN A 123 13.26 -0.84 20.41
N LYS A 124 14.56 -0.52 20.43
CA LYS A 124 15.18 0.31 21.48
C LYS A 124 14.72 1.78 21.51
N ARG A 125 14.06 2.25 20.46
CA ARG A 125 13.53 3.62 20.33
C ARG A 125 12.04 3.72 20.64
N ILE A 126 11.35 2.61 20.84
CA ILE A 126 9.92 2.61 21.21
C ILE A 126 9.67 3.49 22.45
N PRO A 127 10.45 3.39 23.55
CA PRO A 127 10.22 4.24 24.72
C PRO A 127 10.55 5.72 24.49
N LYS A 128 11.29 6.05 23.42
CA LYS A 128 11.78 7.41 23.14
C LYS A 128 10.82 8.25 22.28
N GLY A 129 9.60 7.75 22.02
CA GLY A 129 8.48 8.53 21.46
C GLY A 129 8.52 8.71 19.94
N HIS A 130 8.16 7.67 19.18
CA HIS A 130 7.87 7.80 17.75
C HIS A 130 6.35 7.92 17.53
N HIS A 131 5.81 9.14 17.66
CA HIS A 131 4.36 9.37 17.67
C HIS A 131 3.66 9.39 16.30
N ALA A 132 4.40 9.29 15.19
CA ALA A 132 3.84 9.49 13.85
C ALA A 132 2.81 8.41 13.46
N LEU A 133 2.89 7.21 14.06
CA LEU A 133 2.04 6.07 13.73
C LEU A 133 1.56 5.33 14.99
N ASP A 134 1.50 5.99 16.16
CA ASP A 134 1.15 5.34 17.43
C ASP A 134 -0.22 4.63 17.39
N GLU A 135 -1.15 5.16 16.59
CA GLU A 135 -2.50 4.60 16.44
C GLU A 135 -2.51 3.25 15.72
N ILE A 136 -1.54 2.98 14.84
CA ILE A 136 -1.51 1.79 13.98
C ILE A 136 -0.28 0.92 14.16
N ALA A 137 0.82 1.45 14.71
CA ALA A 137 2.05 0.71 14.95
C ALA A 137 1.97 -0.09 16.25
N SER A 138 2.35 -1.36 16.18
CA SER A 138 2.44 -2.22 17.36
C SER A 138 3.66 -3.13 17.29
N ARG A 139 3.99 -3.79 18.41
CA ARG A 139 5.03 -4.83 18.39
C ARG A 139 4.53 -6.05 17.63
N GLY A 140 5.33 -6.54 16.70
CA GLY A 140 5.08 -7.75 15.92
C GLY A 140 6.29 -8.66 15.90
N LYS A 141 6.12 -9.90 15.44
CA LYS A 141 7.22 -10.84 15.23
C LYS A 141 7.21 -11.33 13.79
N SER A 142 8.37 -11.26 13.15
CA SER A 142 8.64 -11.80 11.82
C SER A 142 9.70 -12.90 11.92
N THR A 143 10.02 -13.54 10.79
CA THR A 143 11.16 -14.45 10.66
C THR A 143 12.49 -13.79 11.05
N MET A 144 12.62 -12.48 10.81
CA MET A 144 13.79 -11.66 11.18
C MET A 144 13.78 -11.19 12.64
N GLY A 145 12.75 -11.56 13.42
CA GLY A 145 12.63 -11.25 14.84
C GLY A 145 11.55 -10.21 15.15
N TRP A 146 11.62 -9.67 16.37
CA TRP A 146 10.67 -8.67 16.86
C TRP A 146 10.86 -7.32 16.15
N PHE A 147 9.76 -6.69 15.77
CA PHE A 147 9.73 -5.34 15.20
C PHE A 147 8.64 -4.50 15.87
N TYR A 148 8.70 -3.19 15.69
CA TYR A 148 7.62 -2.26 16.02
C TYR A 148 7.21 -1.51 14.76
N GLY A 149 5.94 -1.64 14.39
CA GLY A 149 5.42 -1.08 13.15
C GLY A 149 4.13 -1.76 12.69
N CYS A 150 3.93 -1.77 11.37
CA CYS A 150 2.76 -2.35 10.71
C CYS A 150 3.16 -3.60 9.91
N LYS A 151 2.17 -4.30 9.35
CA LYS A 151 2.37 -5.29 8.29
C LYS A 151 1.60 -4.84 7.06
N LEU A 152 2.26 -4.86 5.92
CA LEU A 152 1.64 -4.71 4.62
C LEU A 152 1.34 -6.09 4.07
N HIS A 153 0.07 -6.38 3.81
CA HIS A 153 -0.38 -7.61 3.17
C HIS A 153 -0.69 -7.30 1.72
N LEU A 154 -0.17 -8.10 0.81
CA LEU A 154 -0.35 -7.92 -0.63
C LEU A 154 -0.93 -9.19 -1.23
N LEU A 155 -1.90 -8.99 -2.13
CA LEU A 155 -2.39 -9.98 -3.06
C LEU A 155 -1.96 -9.54 -4.46
N MET A 156 -1.20 -10.39 -5.16
CA MET A 156 -0.65 -10.07 -6.47
C MET A 156 -1.03 -11.12 -7.50
N ASN A 157 -1.11 -10.72 -8.77
CA ASN A 157 -1.34 -11.62 -9.90
C ASN A 157 -0.02 -12.18 -10.48
N GLN A 158 -0.10 -12.89 -11.61
CA GLN A 158 1.07 -13.58 -12.20
C GLN A 158 2.06 -12.59 -12.81
N GLU A 159 1.54 -11.43 -13.23
CA GLU A 159 2.24 -10.31 -13.84
C GLU A 159 2.96 -9.44 -12.80
N GLY A 160 2.70 -9.68 -11.51
CA GLY A 160 3.28 -8.93 -10.38
C GLY A 160 2.54 -7.64 -10.07
N GLU A 161 1.32 -7.48 -10.58
CA GLU A 161 0.45 -6.36 -10.28
C GLU A 161 -0.27 -6.58 -8.95
N ILE A 162 -0.55 -5.50 -8.23
CA ILE A 162 -1.24 -5.55 -6.94
C ILE A 162 -2.73 -5.61 -7.22
N VAL A 163 -3.36 -6.71 -6.83
CA VAL A 163 -4.82 -6.92 -6.92
C VAL A 163 -5.53 -6.38 -5.70
N ASN A 164 -4.97 -6.63 -4.52
CA ASN A 164 -5.49 -6.09 -3.28
C ASN A 164 -4.38 -5.88 -2.26
N SER A 165 -4.59 -4.97 -1.33
CA SER A 165 -3.64 -4.70 -0.25
C SER A 165 -4.35 -4.31 1.03
N ASP A 166 -3.74 -4.66 2.16
CA ASP A 166 -4.21 -4.24 3.47
C ASP A 166 -3.03 -3.87 4.38
N LEU A 167 -3.27 -2.94 5.29
CA LEU A 167 -2.30 -2.50 6.29
C LEU A 167 -2.83 -2.82 7.68
N SER A 168 -2.16 -3.73 8.38
CA SER A 168 -2.51 -4.09 9.75
C SER A 168 -1.47 -3.63 10.76
N ASN A 169 -1.87 -3.54 12.04
CA ASN A 169 -0.90 -3.42 13.12
C ASN A 169 0.06 -4.63 13.12
N GLY A 170 1.28 -4.43 13.60
CA GLY A 170 2.34 -5.45 13.58
C GLY A 170 2.03 -6.75 14.33
N HIS A 171 1.13 -6.71 15.32
CA HIS A 171 0.77 -7.87 16.15
C HIS A 171 -0.31 -8.76 15.53
N ILE A 172 -0.99 -8.28 14.48
CA ILE A 172 -2.07 -9.02 13.81
C ILE A 172 -1.46 -10.18 13.04
N ALA A 173 -2.10 -11.34 13.14
CA ALA A 173 -1.71 -12.54 12.40
C ALA A 173 -2.18 -12.43 10.95
N ASP A 174 -1.36 -12.91 10.01
CA ASP A 174 -1.57 -12.72 8.57
C ASP A 174 -2.84 -13.42 8.09
N LEU A 175 -3.15 -14.58 8.69
CA LEU A 175 -4.41 -15.31 8.52
C LEU A 175 -5.67 -14.46 8.70
N LYS A 176 -5.64 -13.45 9.58
CA LYS A 176 -6.82 -12.61 9.85
C LYS A 176 -7.14 -11.66 8.69
N LYS A 177 -6.20 -11.46 7.77
CA LYS A 177 -6.34 -10.52 6.65
C LYS A 177 -6.66 -11.19 5.32
N VAL A 178 -6.65 -12.52 5.28
CA VAL A 178 -6.89 -13.27 4.04
C VAL A 178 -8.31 -13.01 3.52
N GLU A 179 -9.32 -13.14 4.37
CA GLU A 179 -10.72 -12.91 3.97
C GLU A 179 -10.94 -11.48 3.45
N ASP A 180 -10.37 -10.48 4.13
CA ASP A 180 -10.43 -9.07 3.69
C ASP A 180 -9.83 -8.88 2.28
N LEU A 181 -8.71 -9.56 2.00
CA LEU A 181 -7.98 -9.42 0.73
C LEU A 181 -8.63 -10.13 -0.44
N VAL A 182 -9.30 -11.26 -0.20
CA VAL A 182 -9.88 -12.10 -1.27
C VAL A 182 -11.38 -11.87 -1.46
N ASN A 183 -11.98 -10.99 -0.66
CA ASN A 183 -13.41 -10.71 -0.71
C ASN A 183 -13.85 -10.23 -2.10
N GLY A 184 -14.87 -10.91 -2.66
CA GLY A 184 -15.41 -10.61 -3.98
C GLY A 184 -14.61 -11.16 -5.16
N LEU A 185 -13.53 -11.91 -4.91
CA LEU A 185 -12.74 -12.57 -5.95
C LEU A 185 -13.13 -14.05 -6.09
N SER A 186 -12.74 -14.66 -7.21
CA SER A 186 -12.75 -16.11 -7.38
C SER A 186 -11.47 -16.56 -8.06
N ALA A 187 -10.58 -17.19 -7.29
CA ALA A 187 -9.23 -17.53 -7.71
C ALA A 187 -8.62 -18.62 -6.83
N THR A 188 -7.56 -19.26 -7.33
CA THR A 188 -6.63 -20.02 -6.52
C THR A 188 -5.59 -19.07 -5.92
N VAL A 189 -5.44 -19.07 -4.60
CA VAL A 189 -4.53 -18.17 -3.87
C VAL A 189 -3.38 -18.98 -3.29
N TYR A 190 -2.15 -18.64 -3.66
CA TYR A 190 -0.93 -19.27 -3.16
C TYR A 190 -0.33 -18.47 -2.02
N GLY A 191 -0.21 -19.10 -0.86
CA GLY A 191 0.43 -18.53 0.33
C GLY A 191 1.58 -19.38 0.84
N ASP A 192 2.43 -18.77 1.65
CA ASP A 192 3.48 -19.46 2.37
C ASP A 192 2.91 -20.36 3.51
N ARG A 193 3.79 -20.95 4.32
CA ARG A 193 3.38 -21.83 5.44
C ARG A 193 2.70 -21.08 6.59
N GLY A 194 2.84 -19.76 6.67
CA GLY A 194 2.16 -18.90 7.63
C GLY A 194 0.65 -18.89 7.42
N TYR A 195 0.19 -19.17 6.20
CA TYR A 195 -1.23 -19.19 5.82
C TYR A 195 -1.92 -20.56 5.98
N ILE A 196 -1.25 -21.55 6.58
CA ILE A 196 -1.87 -22.87 6.81
C ILE A 196 -2.97 -22.76 7.88
N SER A 197 -4.23 -22.94 7.46
CA SER A 197 -5.39 -23.02 8.34
C SER A 197 -6.51 -23.81 7.65
N GLN A 198 -6.85 -24.99 8.19
CA GLN A 198 -7.91 -25.83 7.63
C GLN A 198 -9.30 -25.16 7.69
N PRO A 199 -9.72 -24.56 8.82
CA PRO A 199 -11.02 -23.88 8.88
C PRO A 199 -11.11 -22.73 7.88
N LEU A 200 -10.03 -21.93 7.75
CA LEU A 200 -10.01 -20.82 6.79
C LEU A 200 -10.10 -21.33 5.35
N LYS A 201 -9.38 -22.41 5.02
CA LYS A 201 -9.44 -23.00 3.68
C LYS A 201 -10.85 -23.48 3.32
N GLU A 202 -11.57 -24.06 4.28
CA GLU A 202 -12.97 -24.50 4.08
C GLU A 202 -13.89 -23.29 3.84
N THR A 203 -13.83 -22.27 4.70
CA THR A 203 -14.60 -21.02 4.54
C THR A 203 -14.34 -20.36 3.19
N LEU A 204 -13.08 -20.21 2.80
CA LEU A 204 -12.69 -19.58 1.54
C LEU A 204 -13.17 -20.37 0.32
N LYS A 205 -13.18 -21.70 0.41
CA LYS A 205 -13.65 -22.56 -0.67
C LYS A 205 -15.14 -22.37 -0.95
N GLU A 206 -15.95 -22.15 0.09
CA GLU A 206 -17.37 -21.80 -0.06
C GLU A 206 -17.58 -20.45 -0.74
N GLN A 207 -16.60 -19.55 -0.63
CA GLN A 207 -16.59 -18.23 -1.27
C GLN A 207 -15.96 -18.23 -2.67
N GLY A 208 -15.60 -19.40 -3.21
CA GLY A 208 -14.98 -19.52 -4.55
C GLY A 208 -13.47 -19.26 -4.58
N ILE A 209 -12.80 -19.34 -3.43
CA ILE A 209 -11.35 -19.18 -3.28
C ILE A 209 -10.70 -20.52 -2.89
N ASP A 210 -9.72 -20.99 -3.67
CA ASP A 210 -8.92 -22.16 -3.31
C ASP A 210 -7.57 -21.74 -2.73
N LEU A 211 -7.45 -21.74 -1.40
CA LEU A 211 -6.21 -21.41 -0.71
C LEU A 211 -5.22 -22.58 -0.75
N MET A 212 -4.13 -22.40 -1.48
CA MET A 212 -3.02 -23.34 -1.63
C MET A 212 -1.82 -22.89 -0.80
N THR A 213 -1.31 -23.78 0.05
CA THR A 213 -0.14 -23.49 0.90
C THR A 213 0.85 -24.65 0.83
N TYR A 214 2.14 -24.33 1.02
CA TYR A 214 3.16 -25.37 1.07
C TYR A 214 2.92 -26.31 2.26
N PRO A 215 2.98 -27.64 2.07
CA PRO A 215 2.82 -28.57 3.18
C PRO A 215 3.91 -28.33 4.23
N ARG A 216 3.54 -28.43 5.51
CA ARG A 216 4.53 -28.62 6.58
C ARG A 216 5.17 -29.98 6.35
N LYS A 217 6.50 -30.07 6.48
CA LYS A 217 7.15 -31.37 6.64
C LYS A 217 6.53 -32.03 7.87
N LYS A 218 5.62 -32.99 7.66
CA LYS A 218 5.37 -34.04 8.64
C LYS A 218 6.66 -34.86 8.67
N TYR A 219 7.22 -35.06 9.85
CA TYR A 219 8.03 -36.25 10.03
C TYR A 219 7.06 -37.44 9.85
N GLU A 220 7.40 -38.28 8.87
CA GLU A 220 6.78 -39.54 8.44
C GLU A 220 5.56 -39.51 7.48
N SER A 221 5.84 -40.06 6.29
CA SER A 221 5.01 -40.79 5.31
C SER A 221 3.60 -40.32 5.02
N ASP A 222 3.41 -39.66 3.87
CA ASP A 222 2.96 -40.37 2.66
C ASP A 222 3.14 -39.47 1.43
N LEU A 223 3.51 -40.13 0.33
CA LEU A 223 3.87 -39.54 -0.96
C LEU A 223 2.77 -38.63 -1.51
N ILE A 224 3.13 -37.38 -1.81
CA ILE A 224 2.47 -36.64 -2.89
C ILE A 224 3.50 -36.51 -4.00
N ALA A 225 3.33 -37.36 -5.03
CA ALA A 225 3.97 -37.17 -6.32
C ALA A 225 3.33 -35.93 -6.96
N ILE A 226 4.12 -34.89 -7.15
CA ILE A 226 3.76 -33.76 -8.01
C ILE A 226 4.32 -34.11 -9.39
N PHE A 227 3.43 -34.28 -10.36
CA PHE A 227 3.75 -34.12 -11.78
C PHE A 227 3.62 -32.64 -12.14
#